data_AF-A0A7V5D0V0-F1
#
_entry.id   AF-A0A7V5D0V0-F1
#
_cell.length_a   1.000
_cell.length_b   1.000
_cell.length_c   1.000
_cell.angle_alpha   90.00
_cell.angle_beta   90.00
_cell.angle_gamma   90.00
#
_symmetry.space_group_name_H-M   'P 1'
#
loop_
_entity.id
_entity.type
_entity.pdbx_description
1 polymer ?
#
loop_
_entity_poly.entity_id
_entity_poly.type
_entity_poly.pdbx_seq_one_letter_code
_entity_poly.pdbx_strand_id
1 'polypeptide(L)'
;MNELEYLRQIDLRSLPQLKPMLLDDLHSKVWQNLHLEIGLGPTLFMLSPSYNILNPGPDETVADFVQKNEALLDYLKELIIKSLAVYSALIDVNSYFIEQNNYLVLARLRERNSGGRIYEIKFYTHSPAELLLRYRDKIYIGRDFIDLFNFRRKYFGTKELILSLAEQYDRLLDRAQERIKKPTEYKSYFQEIQESINELKSEALEIIQSLPPYIDFNKISEEELIDINAQYRTINHYLIELHDEVGEFENLLRFCQELDFVRYVTKYKKDITNLISYFNIKINGYLTQRIHQAKLK
;
A
#
# COMPACT_ATOMS: atom_id res chain seq x y z
N MET A 1 7.03 6.29 16.74
CA MET A 1 7.38 5.87 15.36
C MET A 1 8.88 6.11 15.26
N ASN A 2 9.68 5.05 15.16
CA ASN A 2 11.15 5.11 15.29
C ASN A 2 11.83 4.54 14.04
N GLU A 3 11.22 4.73 12.88
CA GLU A 3 11.71 4.22 11.59
C GLU A 3 13.15 4.66 11.31
N LEU A 4 13.54 5.86 11.73
CA LEU A 4 14.93 6.33 11.60
C LEU A 4 15.92 5.44 12.38
N GLU A 5 15.60 5.06 13.62
CA GLU A 5 16.48 4.23 14.43
C GLU A 5 16.59 2.81 13.88
N TYR A 6 15.50 2.27 13.31
CA TYR A 6 15.54 0.98 12.63
C TYR A 6 16.38 1.03 11.36
N LEU A 7 16.20 2.05 10.52
CA LEU A 7 16.99 2.21 9.29
C LEU A 7 18.48 2.41 9.58
N ARG A 8 18.83 3.13 10.66
CA ARG A 8 20.21 3.33 11.09
C ARG A 8 20.94 2.03 11.44
N GLN A 9 20.22 0.98 11.81
CA GLN A 9 20.79 -0.33 12.15
C GLN A 9 21.06 -1.20 10.92
N ILE A 10 20.62 -0.79 9.74
CA ILE A 10 20.74 -1.59 8.52
C ILE A 10 22.08 -1.33 7.86
N ASP A 11 22.89 -2.38 7.73
CA ASP A 11 24.06 -2.36 6.86
C ASP A 11 23.62 -2.52 5.41
N LEU A 12 23.87 -1.50 4.57
CA LEU A 12 23.59 -1.54 3.13
C LEU A 12 24.20 -2.78 2.45
N ARG A 13 25.37 -3.25 2.91
CA ARG A 13 26.04 -4.43 2.33
C ARG A 13 25.30 -5.73 2.61
N SER A 14 24.41 -5.74 3.61
CA SER A 14 23.57 -6.88 3.94
C SER A 14 22.31 -6.97 3.06
N LEU A 15 21.99 -5.90 2.32
CA LEU A 15 20.80 -5.83 1.48
C LEU A 15 21.04 -6.52 0.13
N PRO A 16 20.04 -7.23 -0.41
CA PRO A 16 20.17 -7.87 -1.71
C PRO A 16 20.27 -6.83 -2.82
N GLN A 17 21.09 -7.08 -3.84
CA GLN A 17 21.14 -6.20 -5.00
C GLN A 17 19.80 -6.21 -5.75
N LEU A 18 19.26 -5.01 -6.01
CA LEU A 18 18.05 -4.87 -6.82
C LEU A 18 18.40 -5.07 -8.30
N LYS A 19 17.70 -6.00 -8.96
CA LYS A 19 17.87 -6.21 -10.40
C LYS A 19 17.51 -4.94 -11.17
N PRO A 20 18.27 -4.55 -12.21
CA PRO A 20 17.90 -3.44 -13.07
C PRO A 20 16.49 -3.64 -13.64
N MET A 21 15.70 -2.57 -13.68
CA MET A 21 14.33 -2.60 -14.18
C MET A 21 14.06 -1.31 -14.94
N LEU A 22 13.51 -1.43 -16.14
CA LEU A 22 13.05 -0.28 -16.89
C LEU A 22 11.72 0.18 -16.29
N LEU A 23 11.64 1.46 -15.95
CA LEU A 23 10.40 2.12 -15.52
C LEU A 23 9.78 2.84 -16.70
N ASP A 24 8.45 2.82 -16.77
CA ASP A 24 7.72 3.71 -17.69
C ASP A 24 7.84 5.19 -17.24
N ASP A 25 7.31 6.09 -18.07
CA ASP A 25 7.38 7.53 -17.83
C ASP A 25 6.75 7.94 -16.49
N LEU A 26 5.58 7.38 -16.16
CA LEU A 26 4.85 7.70 -14.94
C LEU A 26 5.65 7.29 -13.69
N HIS A 27 6.13 6.04 -13.63
CA HIS A 27 6.92 5.55 -12.50
C HIS A 27 8.28 6.24 -12.40
N SER A 28 8.91 6.55 -13.54
CA SER A 28 10.19 7.29 -13.55
C SER A 28 10.03 8.69 -12.97
N LYS A 29 8.99 9.43 -13.37
CA LYS A 29 8.71 10.77 -12.83
C LYS A 29 8.30 10.74 -11.36
N VAL A 30 7.54 9.73 -10.94
CA VAL A 30 7.23 9.53 -9.51
C VAL A 30 8.51 9.26 -8.72
N TRP A 31 9.41 8.41 -9.21
CA TRP A 31 10.69 8.13 -8.54
C TRP A 31 11.52 9.40 -8.33
N GLN A 32 11.62 10.25 -9.37
CA GLN A 32 12.32 11.53 -9.31
C GLN A 32 11.70 12.53 -8.34
N ASN A 33 10.40 12.40 -8.05
CA ASN A 33 9.64 13.28 -7.15
C ASN A 33 9.22 12.59 -5.84
N LEU A 34 9.81 11.44 -5.52
CA LEU A 34 9.47 10.65 -4.35
C LEU A 34 10.06 11.28 -3.08
N HIS A 35 9.17 11.72 -2.20
CA HIS A 35 9.48 12.19 -0.86
C HIS A 35 9.34 11.04 0.14
N LEU A 36 10.16 11.05 1.19
CA LEU A 36 10.08 10.06 2.27
C LEU A 36 9.55 10.74 3.53
N GLU A 37 8.65 10.07 4.25
CA GLU A 37 8.28 10.48 5.60
C GLU A 37 8.73 9.41 6.60
N ILE A 38 9.63 9.79 7.50
CA ILE A 38 10.32 8.89 8.44
C ILE A 38 10.08 9.38 9.86
N GLY A 39 9.68 8.47 10.75
CA GLY A 39 9.44 8.81 12.16
C GLY A 39 10.70 8.77 13.02
N LEU A 40 10.79 9.72 13.95
CA LEU A 40 11.72 9.73 15.05
C LEU A 40 10.96 10.16 16.32
N GLY A 41 10.70 9.21 17.21
CA GLY A 41 9.87 9.41 18.39
C GLY A 41 8.43 9.81 18.05
N PRO A 42 7.94 10.97 18.54
CA PRO A 42 6.61 11.49 18.21
C PRO A 42 6.59 12.28 16.89
N THR A 43 7.76 12.60 16.34
CA THR A 43 7.90 13.52 15.20
C THR A 43 7.98 12.72 13.89
N LEU A 44 7.36 13.26 12.85
CA LEU A 44 7.44 12.73 11.49
C LEU A 44 8.19 13.74 10.62
N PHE A 45 9.32 13.31 10.07
CA PHE A 45 10.18 14.14 9.22
C PHE A 45 9.90 13.86 7.75
N MET A 46 9.68 14.92 6.98
CA MET A 46 9.51 14.85 5.52
C MET A 46 10.83 15.18 4.84
N LEU A 47 11.34 14.25 4.04
CA LEU A 47 12.53 14.40 3.23
C LEU A 47 12.14 14.65 1.77
N SER A 48 12.77 15.63 1.15
CA SER A 48 12.66 15.91 -0.29
C SER A 48 13.24 14.78 -1.16
N PRO A 49 13.08 14.84 -2.50
CA PRO A 49 13.71 13.88 -3.40
C PRO A 49 15.24 13.84 -3.25
N SER A 50 15.86 14.96 -2.93
CA SER A 50 17.30 15.09 -2.65
C SER A 50 17.62 15.08 -1.14
N TYR A 51 16.75 14.49 -0.33
CA TYR A 51 16.95 14.26 1.11
C TYR A 51 17.06 15.47 2.03
N ASN A 52 16.84 16.70 1.53
CA ASN A 52 16.64 17.87 2.39
C ASN A 52 15.42 17.69 3.32
N ILE A 53 15.56 18.07 4.59
CA ILE A 53 14.49 18.04 5.58
C ILE A 53 13.55 19.23 5.35
N LEU A 54 12.27 18.95 5.09
CA LEU A 54 11.28 19.96 4.71
C LEU A 54 10.30 20.33 5.83
N ASN A 55 9.97 19.41 6.73
CA ASN A 55 8.96 19.60 7.78
C ASN A 55 9.18 18.58 8.91
N PRO A 56 9.06 18.93 10.23
CA PRO A 56 8.68 20.23 10.81
C PRO A 56 9.78 21.31 10.79
N GLY A 57 11.04 20.94 10.55
CA GLY A 57 12.19 21.84 10.46
C GLY A 57 13.49 21.04 10.48
N PRO A 58 14.66 21.68 10.28
CA PRO A 58 15.95 21.02 10.37
C PRO A 58 16.14 20.36 11.75
N ASP A 59 16.69 19.16 11.76
CA ASP A 59 17.03 18.40 12.96
C ASP A 59 18.41 17.77 12.75
N GLU A 60 19.32 17.97 13.71
CA GLU A 60 20.71 17.53 13.59
C GLU A 60 20.83 16.00 13.53
N THR A 61 19.98 15.27 14.27
CA THR A 61 19.98 13.80 14.29
C THR A 61 19.54 13.24 12.94
N VAL A 62 18.52 13.86 12.34
CA VAL A 62 18.03 13.49 11.02
C VAL A 62 19.02 13.88 9.93
N ALA A 63 19.64 15.07 10.04
CA ALA A 63 20.64 15.54 9.08
C ALA A 63 21.89 14.64 9.07
N ASP A 64 22.41 14.28 10.25
CA ASP A 64 23.52 13.33 10.40
C ASP A 64 23.19 11.96 9.81
N PHE A 65 21.97 11.47 10.07
CA PHE A 65 21.50 10.22 9.48
C PHE A 65 21.48 10.27 7.95
N VAL A 66 20.88 11.31 7.36
CA VAL A 66 20.81 11.48 5.90
C VAL A 66 22.21 11.53 5.28
N GLN A 67 23.12 12.33 5.85
CA GLN A 67 24.48 12.46 5.34
C GLN A 67 25.26 11.14 5.34
N LYS A 68 25.05 10.29 6.35
CA LYS A 68 25.74 9.01 6.48
C LYS A 68 25.09 7.87 5.69
N ASN A 69 23.82 8.01 5.32
CA ASN A 69 22.99 6.90 4.80
C ASN A 69 22.31 7.23 3.47
N GLU A 70 22.83 8.18 2.69
CA GLU A 70 22.27 8.55 1.38
C GLU A 70 22.09 7.32 0.46
N ALA A 71 23.11 6.46 0.35
CA ALA A 71 23.03 5.25 -0.47
C ALA A 71 21.97 4.24 0.02
N LEU A 72 21.70 4.18 1.33
CA LEU A 72 20.62 3.38 1.88
C LEU A 72 19.25 3.98 1.53
N LEU A 73 19.13 5.32 1.56
CA LEU A 73 17.92 6.02 1.16
C LEU A 73 17.66 5.92 -0.35
N ASP A 74 18.70 5.87 -1.17
CA ASP A 74 18.60 5.61 -2.61
C ASP A 74 18.09 4.20 -2.86
N TYR A 75 18.70 3.20 -2.21
CA TYR A 75 18.24 1.82 -2.25
C TYR A 75 16.77 1.70 -1.84
N LEU A 76 16.37 2.38 -0.75
CA LEU A 76 15.00 2.37 -0.27
C LEU A 76 14.03 2.96 -1.29
N LYS A 77 14.34 4.11 -1.90
CA LYS A 77 13.49 4.71 -2.95
C LYS A 77 13.39 3.81 -4.18
N GLU A 78 14.51 3.23 -4.61
CA GLU A 78 14.55 2.29 -5.73
C GLU A 78 13.70 1.04 -5.44
N LEU A 79 13.82 0.47 -4.24
CA LEU A 79 12.99 -0.65 -3.80
C LEU A 79 11.51 -0.27 -3.80
N ILE A 80 11.14 0.87 -3.24
CA ILE A 80 9.76 1.36 -3.18
C ILE A 80 9.17 1.47 -4.59
N ILE A 81 9.84 2.19 -5.51
CA ILE A 81 9.27 2.40 -6.84
C ILE A 81 9.20 1.09 -7.63
N LYS A 82 10.23 0.23 -7.53
CA LYS A 82 10.18 -1.07 -8.20
C LYS A 82 9.06 -1.94 -7.66
N SER A 83 8.86 -1.89 -6.35
CA SER A 83 7.79 -2.61 -5.69
C SER A 83 6.41 -2.10 -6.10
N LEU A 84 6.23 -0.78 -6.22
CA LEU A 84 4.99 -0.18 -6.72
C LEU A 84 4.71 -0.58 -8.17
N ALA A 85 5.73 -0.65 -9.03
CA ALA A 85 5.56 -1.02 -10.43
C ALA A 85 5.15 -2.50 -10.60
N VAL A 86 5.72 -3.40 -9.79
CA VAL A 86 5.53 -4.86 -9.92
C VAL A 86 4.36 -5.39 -9.08
N TYR A 87 4.27 -4.95 -7.82
CA TYR A 87 3.39 -5.52 -6.80
C TYR A 87 2.33 -4.52 -6.30
N SER A 88 1.98 -3.53 -7.12
CA SER A 88 0.94 -2.57 -6.82
C SER A 88 0.28 -2.06 -8.08
N ALA A 89 -0.95 -1.55 -7.93
CA ALA A 89 -1.62 -0.73 -8.96
C ALA A 89 -1.80 0.72 -8.48
N LEU A 90 -1.20 1.10 -7.34
CA LEU A 90 -1.44 2.40 -6.69
C LEU A 90 -1.09 3.59 -7.59
N ILE A 91 0.04 3.54 -8.28
CA ILE A 91 0.46 4.63 -9.17
C ILE A 91 -0.44 4.68 -10.40
N ASP A 92 -0.75 3.52 -11.00
CA ASP A 92 -1.59 3.42 -12.18
C ASP A 92 -2.99 4.01 -11.96
N VAL A 93 -3.67 3.61 -10.89
CA VAL A 93 -5.07 4.01 -10.62
C VAL A 93 -5.22 5.39 -9.98
N ASN A 94 -4.13 5.99 -9.52
CA ASN A 94 -4.12 7.36 -8.98
C ASN A 94 -3.35 8.33 -9.89
N SER A 95 -2.99 7.90 -11.10
CA SER A 95 -2.22 8.67 -12.10
C SER A 95 -2.77 10.08 -12.30
N TYR A 96 -4.09 10.24 -12.44
CA TYR A 96 -4.73 11.55 -12.58
C TYR A 96 -4.33 12.54 -11.48
N PHE A 97 -4.42 12.17 -10.21
CA PHE A 97 -4.05 13.04 -9.10
C PHE A 97 -2.54 13.25 -9.00
N ILE A 98 -1.76 12.21 -9.32
CA ILE A 98 -0.30 12.25 -9.27
C ILE A 98 0.22 13.22 -10.35
N GLU A 99 -0.28 13.12 -11.58
CA GLU A 99 0.09 14.01 -12.69
C GLU A 99 -0.28 15.46 -12.42
N GLN A 100 -1.49 15.72 -11.91
CA GLN A 100 -1.90 17.07 -11.50
C GLN A 100 -1.02 17.68 -10.41
N ASN A 101 -0.40 16.83 -9.59
CA ASN A 101 0.50 17.23 -8.51
C ASN A 101 1.99 17.13 -8.91
N ASN A 102 2.30 17.23 -10.21
CA ASN A 102 3.66 17.15 -10.76
C ASN A 102 4.42 15.90 -10.30
N TYR A 103 3.73 14.76 -10.28
CA TYR A 103 4.28 13.45 -9.94
C TYR A 103 4.78 13.34 -8.49
N LEU A 104 4.42 14.29 -7.63
CA LEU A 104 4.81 14.28 -6.22
C LEU A 104 4.09 13.17 -5.47
N VAL A 105 4.88 12.25 -4.91
CA VAL A 105 4.41 11.19 -4.02
C VAL A 105 5.19 11.23 -2.72
N LEU A 106 4.47 11.14 -1.60
CA LEU A 106 4.99 11.01 -0.24
C LEU A 106 4.87 9.56 0.19
N ALA A 107 5.97 8.91 0.54
CA ALA A 107 6.01 7.57 1.09
C ALA A 107 6.28 7.62 2.60
N ARG A 108 5.22 7.41 3.40
CA ARG A 108 5.32 7.36 4.86
C ARG A 108 5.60 5.95 5.33
N LEU A 109 6.80 5.74 5.85
CA LEU A 109 7.24 4.47 6.38
C LEU A 109 6.60 4.20 7.75
N ARG A 110 6.23 2.94 7.98
CA ARG A 110 5.84 2.41 9.28
C ARG A 110 6.41 1.02 9.46
N GLU A 111 7.24 0.87 10.47
CA GLU A 111 7.86 -0.42 10.79
C GLU A 111 6.81 -1.41 11.34
N ARG A 112 6.90 -2.69 10.94
CA ARG A 112 5.91 -3.76 11.24
C ARG A 112 6.36 -4.72 12.34
N ASN A 113 7.02 -4.24 13.40
CA ASN A 113 7.57 -5.03 14.51
C ASN A 113 8.49 -6.18 14.05
N SER A 114 9.25 -5.92 12.99
CA SER A 114 10.15 -6.82 12.28
C SER A 114 11.64 -6.51 12.51
N GLY A 115 11.94 -5.54 13.38
CA GLY A 115 13.30 -5.05 13.59
C GLY A 115 13.85 -4.25 12.40
N GLY A 116 12.98 -3.56 11.66
CA GLY A 116 13.38 -2.74 10.52
C GLY A 116 13.47 -3.47 9.19
N ARG A 117 12.92 -4.68 9.07
CA ARG A 117 12.92 -5.47 7.82
C ARG A 117 11.72 -5.18 6.92
N ILE A 118 10.53 -5.14 7.51
CA ILE A 118 9.26 -5.01 6.81
C ILE A 118 8.62 -3.67 7.16
N TYR A 119 8.17 -2.96 6.13
CA TYR A 119 7.48 -1.68 6.29
C TYR A 119 6.11 -1.72 5.64
N GLU A 120 5.09 -1.23 6.34
CA GLU A 120 3.87 -0.69 5.74
C GLU A 120 4.19 0.73 5.29
N ILE A 121 3.89 1.04 4.03
CA ILE A 121 4.10 2.38 3.47
C ILE A 121 2.76 2.97 3.12
N LYS A 122 2.46 4.15 3.68
CA LYS A 122 1.28 4.93 3.32
C LYS A 122 1.68 5.97 2.29
N PHE A 123 1.01 5.96 1.16
CA PHE A 123 1.30 6.86 0.06
C PHE A 123 0.29 8.01 0.03
N TYR A 124 0.83 9.18 -0.29
CA TYR A 124 0.03 10.38 -0.49
C TYR A 124 0.55 11.18 -1.69
N THR A 125 -0.29 12.03 -2.25
CA THR A 125 0.12 13.07 -3.22
C THR A 125 -0.36 14.43 -2.74
N HIS A 126 0.30 15.50 -3.17
CA HIS A 126 -0.03 16.87 -2.77
C HIS A 126 0.47 17.85 -3.83
N SER A 127 -0.25 18.96 -4.03
CA SER A 127 0.23 20.10 -4.81
C SER A 127 1.60 20.56 -4.27
N PRO A 128 2.66 20.61 -5.10
CA PRO A 128 3.99 21.04 -4.66
C PRO A 128 4.00 22.47 -4.09
N ALA A 129 3.21 23.37 -4.68
CA ALA A 129 3.13 24.77 -4.27
C ALA A 129 2.55 24.95 -2.84
N GLU A 130 1.72 24.00 -2.40
CA GLU A 130 1.03 24.07 -1.11
C GLU A 130 1.60 23.09 -0.09
N LEU A 131 2.57 22.24 -0.44
CA LEU A 131 3.04 21.12 0.39
C LEU A 131 3.45 21.57 1.80
N LEU A 132 4.16 22.70 1.92
CA LEU A 132 4.64 23.23 3.21
C LEU A 132 3.59 24.08 3.93
N LEU A 133 2.67 24.71 3.19
CA LEU A 133 1.65 25.61 3.74
C LEU A 133 0.43 24.84 4.24
N ARG A 134 0.06 23.77 3.53
CA ARG A 134 -1.16 22.99 3.73
C ARG A 134 -0.90 21.50 3.82
N TYR A 135 0.23 21.10 4.38
CA TYR A 135 0.69 19.70 4.52
C TYR A 135 -0.39 18.66 4.96
N ARG A 136 -1.41 19.08 5.70
CA ARG A 136 -2.51 18.22 6.16
C ARG A 136 -3.52 17.87 5.06
N ASP A 137 -3.55 18.62 3.97
CA ASP A 137 -4.50 18.50 2.86
C ASP A 137 -4.05 17.46 1.81
N LYS A 138 -2.95 16.75 2.08
CA LYS A 138 -2.46 15.65 1.22
C LYS A 138 -3.55 14.62 0.95
N ILE A 139 -3.59 14.21 -0.30
CA ILE A 139 -4.52 13.20 -0.80
C ILE A 139 -3.90 11.83 -0.51
N TYR A 140 -4.61 11.00 0.24
CA TYR A 140 -4.21 9.62 0.46
C TYR A 140 -4.46 8.81 -0.81
N ILE A 141 -3.43 8.14 -1.33
CA ILE A 141 -3.55 7.33 -2.55
C ILE A 141 -3.59 5.83 -2.27
N GLY A 142 -3.09 5.38 -1.12
CA GLY A 142 -3.19 3.98 -0.66
C GLY A 142 -2.03 3.54 0.22
N ARG A 143 -1.91 2.23 0.43
CA ARG A 143 -0.80 1.62 1.17
C ARG A 143 -0.27 0.38 0.47
N ASP A 144 1.01 0.09 0.69
CA ASP A 144 1.68 -1.12 0.22
C ASP A 144 2.76 -1.56 1.21
N PHE A 145 3.37 -2.73 0.98
CA PHE A 145 4.32 -3.36 1.87
C PHE A 145 5.66 -3.63 1.20
N ILE A 146 6.77 -3.41 1.88
CA ILE A 146 8.08 -3.84 1.38
C ILE A 146 8.81 -4.67 2.42
N ASP A 147 9.62 -5.63 1.96
CA ASP A 147 10.64 -6.33 2.75
C ASP A 147 12.00 -5.90 2.18
N LEU A 148 12.80 -5.21 3.00
CA LEU A 148 14.10 -4.69 2.57
C LEU A 148 15.07 -5.78 2.09
N PHE A 149 14.89 -7.01 2.59
CA PHE A 149 15.74 -8.16 2.31
C PHE A 149 15.14 -9.10 1.26
N ASN A 150 13.89 -8.90 0.85
CA ASN A 150 13.23 -9.76 -0.14
C ASN A 150 12.33 -8.94 -1.07
N PHE A 151 12.83 -8.67 -2.28
CA PHE A 151 12.02 -8.02 -3.31
C PHE A 151 10.84 -8.89 -3.77
N ARG A 152 11.07 -10.20 -3.96
CA ARG A 152 10.05 -11.12 -4.46
C ARG A 152 9.04 -11.45 -3.37
N ARG A 153 7.77 -11.14 -3.61
CA ARG A 153 6.68 -11.44 -2.67
C ARG A 153 6.08 -12.81 -2.94
N LYS A 154 5.90 -13.61 -1.89
CA LYS A 154 5.14 -14.88 -1.98
C LYS A 154 3.69 -14.57 -2.32
N TYR A 155 3.07 -15.38 -3.17
CA TYR A 155 1.66 -15.23 -3.54
C TYR A 155 1.32 -13.81 -4.01
N PHE A 156 2.23 -13.16 -4.74
CA PHE A 156 2.13 -11.76 -5.16
C PHE A 156 1.95 -10.73 -4.00
N GLY A 157 2.25 -11.09 -2.75
CA GLY A 157 2.09 -10.21 -1.58
C GLY A 157 0.64 -10.07 -1.10
N THR A 158 -0.25 -10.94 -1.58
CA THR A 158 -1.70 -10.85 -1.34
C THR A 158 -2.05 -11.03 0.14
N LYS A 159 -1.33 -11.93 0.82
CA LYS A 159 -1.57 -12.24 2.24
C LYS A 159 -1.45 -10.99 3.11
N GLU A 160 -0.36 -10.24 2.97
CA GLU A 160 -0.11 -9.04 3.75
C GLU A 160 -1.17 -7.95 3.51
N LEU A 161 -1.62 -7.81 2.26
CA LEU A 161 -2.66 -6.87 1.87
C LEU A 161 -4.02 -7.21 2.52
N ILE A 162 -4.41 -8.49 2.52
CA ILE A 162 -5.67 -8.94 3.14
C ILE A 162 -5.62 -8.79 4.67
N LEU A 163 -4.53 -9.23 5.30
CA LEU A 163 -4.36 -9.07 6.75
C LEU A 163 -4.38 -7.59 7.14
N SER A 164 -3.82 -6.72 6.29
CA SER A 164 -3.88 -5.28 6.51
C SER A 164 -5.31 -4.75 6.50
N LEU A 165 -6.19 -5.22 5.61
CA LEU A 165 -7.59 -4.78 5.62
C LEU A 165 -8.27 -5.06 6.97
N ALA A 166 -8.12 -6.29 7.48
CA ALA A 166 -8.67 -6.65 8.79
C ALA A 166 -8.15 -5.75 9.92
N GLU A 167 -6.82 -5.58 10.03
CA GLU A 167 -6.22 -4.72 11.05
C GLU A 167 -6.66 -3.25 10.96
N GLN A 168 -6.96 -2.76 9.75
CA GLN A 168 -7.32 -1.36 9.53
C GLN A 168 -8.80 -1.14 9.79
N TYR A 169 -9.61 -2.17 9.66
CA TYR A 169 -10.98 -2.18 10.13
C TYR A 169 -11.08 -2.17 11.65
N ASP A 170 -10.27 -2.95 12.37
CA ASP A 170 -10.20 -2.88 13.83
C ASP A 170 -9.91 -1.44 14.31
N ARG A 171 -8.91 -0.79 13.68
CA ARG A 171 -8.59 0.63 13.95
C ARG A 171 -9.70 1.59 13.55
N LEU A 172 -10.55 1.22 12.60
CA LEU A 172 -11.70 2.01 12.17
C LEU A 172 -12.82 1.92 13.21
N LEU A 173 -13.05 0.74 13.78
CA LEU A 173 -13.97 0.54 14.92
C LEU A 173 -13.55 1.36 16.13
N ASP A 174 -12.27 1.33 16.51
CA ASP A 174 -11.75 2.14 17.63
C ASP A 174 -12.03 3.64 17.41
N ARG A 175 -11.77 4.12 16.19
CA ARG A 175 -12.04 5.52 15.82
C ARG A 175 -13.52 5.86 15.79
N ALA A 176 -14.38 4.90 15.47
CA ALA A 176 -15.82 5.11 15.47
C ALA A 176 -16.30 5.42 16.89
N GLN A 177 -15.82 4.68 17.89
CA GLN A 177 -16.14 4.90 19.29
C GLN A 177 -15.70 6.29 19.78
N GLU A 178 -14.56 6.78 19.28
CA GLU A 178 -14.03 8.10 19.67
C GLU A 178 -14.72 9.28 18.97
N ARG A 179 -15.25 9.07 17.75
CA ARG A 179 -15.60 10.17 16.83
C ARG A 179 -17.06 10.25 16.44
N ILE A 180 -17.81 9.17 16.55
CA ILE A 180 -19.24 9.15 16.29
C ILE A 180 -19.97 9.37 17.62
N LYS A 181 -20.92 10.31 17.65
CA LYS A 181 -21.68 10.61 18.88
C LYS A 181 -22.52 9.44 19.37
N LYS A 182 -23.09 8.66 18.44
CA LYS A 182 -23.92 7.49 18.71
C LYS A 182 -23.54 6.30 17.82
N PRO A 183 -22.40 5.63 18.11
CA PRO A 183 -21.91 4.51 17.29
C PRO A 183 -22.91 3.35 17.17
N THR A 184 -23.80 3.20 18.16
CA THR A 184 -24.83 2.15 18.20
C THR A 184 -25.85 2.26 17.08
N GLU A 185 -26.07 3.45 16.50
CA GLU A 185 -26.98 3.65 15.37
C GLU A 185 -26.45 2.99 14.08
N TYR A 186 -25.14 2.73 14.01
CA TYR A 186 -24.47 2.12 12.86
C TYR A 186 -24.03 0.66 13.12
N LYS A 187 -24.53 0.04 14.20
CA LYS A 187 -24.07 -1.28 14.64
C LYS A 187 -24.23 -2.36 13.55
N SER A 188 -25.33 -2.36 12.80
CA SER A 188 -25.56 -3.34 11.72
C SER A 188 -24.46 -3.28 10.66
N TYR A 189 -24.16 -2.09 10.14
CA TYR A 189 -23.08 -1.89 9.16
C TYR A 189 -21.72 -2.34 9.70
N PHE A 190 -21.43 -2.06 10.98
CA PHE A 190 -20.19 -2.53 11.57
C PHE A 190 -20.14 -4.06 11.70
N GLN A 191 -21.28 -4.72 11.90
CA GLN A 191 -21.35 -6.18 11.95
C GLN A 191 -21.22 -6.79 10.56
N GLU A 192 -21.97 -6.29 9.58
CA GLU A 192 -21.93 -6.74 8.18
C GLU A 192 -20.51 -6.62 7.61
N ILE A 193 -19.88 -5.45 7.73
CA ILE A 193 -18.49 -5.26 7.25
C ILE A 193 -17.51 -6.19 7.98
N GLN A 194 -17.69 -6.41 9.29
CA GLN A 194 -16.83 -7.32 10.05
C GLN A 194 -16.96 -8.76 9.56
N GLU A 195 -18.18 -9.19 9.25
CA GLU A 195 -18.49 -10.52 8.71
C GLU A 195 -17.84 -10.69 7.34
N SER A 196 -18.03 -9.74 6.41
CA SER A 196 -17.40 -9.76 5.08
C SER A 196 -15.87 -9.80 5.15
N ILE A 197 -15.25 -9.05 6.07
CA ILE A 197 -13.79 -9.08 6.27
C ILE A 197 -13.32 -10.44 6.77
N ASN A 198 -14.05 -11.04 7.72
CA ASN A 198 -13.69 -12.33 8.29
C ASN A 198 -13.84 -13.46 7.27
N GLU A 199 -14.88 -13.41 6.45
CA GLU A 199 -15.08 -14.33 5.33
C GLU A 199 -13.95 -14.18 4.30
N LEU A 200 -13.74 -12.96 3.78
CA LEU A 200 -12.64 -12.64 2.86
C LEU A 200 -11.30 -13.16 3.40
N LYS A 201 -11.00 -12.88 4.66
CA LYS A 201 -9.74 -13.28 5.28
C LYS A 201 -9.61 -14.79 5.36
N SER A 202 -10.66 -15.50 5.76
CA SER A 202 -10.61 -16.96 5.94
C SER A 202 -10.44 -17.64 4.58
N GLU A 203 -11.34 -17.35 3.65
CA GLU A 203 -11.34 -17.92 2.30
C GLU A 203 -10.06 -17.60 1.55
N ALA A 204 -9.60 -16.35 1.59
CA ALA A 204 -8.37 -16.00 0.89
C ALA A 204 -7.12 -16.63 1.50
N LEU A 205 -7.07 -16.85 2.83
CA LEU A 205 -5.94 -17.55 3.44
C LEU A 205 -5.93 -19.04 3.10
N GLU A 206 -7.10 -19.67 2.99
CA GLU A 206 -7.22 -21.07 2.53
C GLU A 206 -6.77 -21.19 1.07
N ILE A 207 -7.26 -20.31 0.19
CA ILE A 207 -6.85 -20.24 -1.21
C ILE A 207 -5.33 -20.01 -1.30
N ILE A 208 -4.78 -19.02 -0.59
CA ILE A 208 -3.35 -18.71 -0.66
C ILE A 208 -2.49 -19.91 -0.19
N GLN A 209 -2.97 -20.72 0.76
CA GLN A 209 -2.25 -21.89 1.24
C GLN A 209 -2.22 -23.05 0.23
N SER A 210 -3.21 -23.15 -0.65
CA SER A 210 -3.24 -24.17 -1.71
C SER A 210 -2.37 -23.79 -2.93
N LEU A 211 -2.06 -22.51 -3.10
CA LEU A 211 -1.28 -22.01 -4.22
C LEU A 211 0.25 -22.21 -4.03
N PRO A 212 1.04 -22.22 -5.11
CA PRO A 212 2.49 -22.15 -4.99
C PRO A 212 2.91 -20.75 -4.49
N PRO A 213 3.89 -20.64 -3.56
CA PRO A 213 4.38 -19.35 -3.08
C PRO A 213 4.97 -18.49 -4.20
N TYR A 214 5.48 -19.15 -5.24
CA TYR A 214 6.07 -18.52 -6.40
C TYR A 214 5.68 -19.30 -7.65
N ILE A 215 5.02 -18.64 -8.60
CA ILE A 215 4.70 -19.26 -9.89
C ILE A 215 5.97 -19.27 -10.75
N ASP A 216 6.34 -20.46 -11.24
CA ASP A 216 7.34 -20.63 -12.29
C ASP A 216 6.63 -20.79 -13.63
N PHE A 217 6.48 -19.67 -14.33
CA PHE A 217 5.77 -19.62 -15.62
C PHE A 217 6.42 -20.44 -16.74
N ASN A 218 7.62 -20.97 -16.54
CA ASN A 218 8.28 -21.86 -17.49
C ASN A 218 7.96 -23.34 -17.25
N LYS A 219 7.40 -23.69 -16.08
CA LYS A 219 7.13 -25.07 -15.67
C LYS A 219 5.66 -25.38 -15.41
N ILE A 220 4.88 -24.36 -15.06
CA ILE A 220 3.45 -24.52 -14.78
C ILE A 220 2.69 -24.98 -16.03
N SER A 221 1.74 -25.91 -15.86
CA SER A 221 0.86 -26.32 -16.96
C SER A 221 -0.17 -25.24 -17.26
N GLU A 222 -0.75 -25.25 -18.46
CA GLU A 222 -1.81 -24.31 -18.83
C GLU A 222 -3.06 -24.50 -17.95
N GLU A 223 -3.40 -25.74 -17.62
CA GLU A 223 -4.52 -26.08 -16.73
C GLU A 223 -4.31 -25.55 -15.31
N GLU A 224 -3.11 -25.74 -14.74
CA GLU A 224 -2.76 -25.22 -13.41
C GLU A 224 -2.79 -23.69 -13.41
N LEU A 225 -2.29 -23.04 -14.47
CA LEU A 225 -2.33 -21.58 -14.58
C LEU A 225 -3.76 -21.03 -14.65
N ILE A 226 -4.67 -21.72 -15.34
CA ILE A 226 -6.10 -21.36 -15.39
C ILE A 226 -6.74 -21.50 -14.00
N ASP A 227 -6.45 -22.59 -13.29
CA ASP A 227 -6.96 -22.82 -11.94
C ASP A 227 -6.46 -21.73 -10.97
N ILE A 228 -5.15 -21.46 -10.95
CA ILE A 228 -4.58 -20.37 -10.12
C ILE A 228 -5.25 -19.02 -10.43
N ASN A 229 -5.49 -18.70 -11.71
CA ASN A 229 -6.17 -17.46 -12.08
C ASN A 229 -7.62 -17.43 -11.58
N ALA A 230 -8.33 -18.56 -11.60
CA ALA A 230 -9.68 -18.68 -11.04
C ALA A 230 -9.66 -18.48 -9.51
N GLN A 231 -8.71 -19.09 -8.80
CA GLN A 231 -8.54 -18.94 -7.35
C GLN A 231 -8.31 -17.47 -6.94
N TYR A 232 -7.42 -16.74 -7.63
CA TYR A 232 -7.25 -15.31 -7.36
C TYR A 232 -8.50 -14.49 -7.69
N ARG A 233 -9.28 -14.90 -8.71
CA ARG A 233 -10.54 -14.22 -9.04
C ARG A 233 -11.59 -14.40 -7.93
N THR A 234 -11.65 -15.57 -7.30
CA THR A 234 -12.50 -15.82 -6.14
C THR A 234 -12.20 -14.84 -5.00
N ILE A 235 -10.92 -14.64 -4.65
CA ILE A 235 -10.53 -13.64 -3.65
C ILE A 235 -10.99 -12.23 -4.04
N ASN A 236 -10.88 -11.89 -5.33
CA ASN A 236 -11.31 -10.59 -5.84
C ASN A 236 -12.84 -10.38 -5.74
N HIS A 237 -13.66 -11.44 -5.85
CA HIS A 237 -15.10 -11.33 -5.63
C HIS A 237 -15.43 -10.92 -4.20
N TYR A 238 -14.81 -11.55 -3.20
CA TYR A 238 -14.97 -11.16 -1.80
C TYR A 238 -14.53 -9.71 -1.52
N LEU A 239 -13.49 -9.23 -2.23
CA LEU A 239 -13.08 -7.83 -2.14
C LEU A 239 -14.12 -6.87 -2.71
N ILE A 240 -14.80 -7.24 -3.80
CA ILE A 240 -15.87 -6.45 -4.41
C ILE A 240 -17.08 -6.37 -3.48
N GLU A 241 -17.49 -7.49 -2.90
CA GLU A 241 -18.59 -7.53 -1.92
C GLU A 241 -18.27 -6.62 -0.72
N LEU A 242 -17.08 -6.74 -0.13
CA LEU A 242 -16.63 -5.86 0.96
C LEU A 242 -16.60 -4.38 0.53
N HIS A 243 -16.18 -4.09 -0.69
CA HIS A 243 -16.15 -2.72 -1.20
C HIS A 243 -17.55 -2.10 -1.25
N ASP A 244 -18.54 -2.87 -1.66
CA ASP A 244 -19.91 -2.41 -1.81
C ASP A 244 -20.54 -2.14 -0.44
N GLU A 245 -20.40 -3.05 0.52
CA GLU A 245 -20.84 -2.86 1.91
C GLU A 245 -20.24 -1.60 2.55
N VAL A 246 -18.93 -1.40 2.39
CA VAL A 246 -18.24 -0.19 2.88
C VAL A 246 -18.72 1.06 2.12
N GLY A 247 -19.07 0.92 0.84
CA GLY A 247 -19.60 1.99 0.02
C GLY A 247 -20.98 2.46 0.48
N GLU A 248 -21.87 1.52 0.81
CA GLU A 248 -23.18 1.83 1.39
C GLU A 248 -23.04 2.54 2.73
N PHE A 249 -22.17 2.03 3.61
CA PHE A 249 -21.92 2.66 4.90
C PHE A 249 -21.34 4.07 4.77
N GLU A 250 -20.39 4.28 3.85
CA GLU A 250 -19.84 5.61 3.56
C GLU A 250 -20.95 6.59 3.15
N ASN A 251 -21.85 6.17 2.26
CA ASN A 251 -22.95 7.02 1.79
C ASN A 251 -23.90 7.40 2.92
N LEU A 252 -24.24 6.47 3.81
CA LEU A 252 -25.05 6.74 4.99
C LEU A 252 -24.36 7.77 5.91
N LEU A 253 -23.08 7.60 6.20
CA LEU A 253 -22.33 8.55 7.03
C LEU A 253 -22.30 9.96 6.43
N ARG A 254 -22.20 10.08 5.09
CA ARG A 254 -22.29 11.38 4.40
C ARG A 254 -23.67 11.99 4.55
N PHE A 255 -24.72 11.18 4.37
CA PHE A 255 -26.10 11.61 4.53
C PHE A 255 -26.38 12.11 5.96
N CYS A 256 -25.88 11.39 6.96
CA CYS A 256 -25.97 11.75 8.38
C CYS A 256 -24.98 12.85 8.82
N GLN A 257 -24.16 13.39 7.90
CA GLN A 257 -23.17 14.44 8.16
C GLN A 257 -22.11 14.09 9.22
N GLU A 258 -21.71 12.82 9.31
CA GLU A 258 -20.64 12.34 10.20
C GLU A 258 -19.24 12.65 9.64
N LEU A 259 -18.99 13.93 9.33
CA LEU A 259 -17.82 14.39 8.56
C LEU A 259 -16.46 14.07 9.23
N ASP A 260 -16.43 14.06 10.57
CA ASP A 260 -15.21 13.77 11.34
C ASP A 260 -14.78 12.30 11.26
N PHE A 261 -15.72 11.41 10.99
CA PHE A 261 -15.49 9.97 10.90
C PHE A 261 -15.45 9.47 9.45
N VAL A 262 -16.31 9.97 8.56
CA VAL A 262 -16.46 9.46 7.19
C VAL A 262 -15.14 9.39 6.42
N ARG A 263 -14.23 10.35 6.64
CA ARG A 263 -12.88 10.36 6.04
C ARG A 263 -12.06 9.09 6.30
N TYR A 264 -12.31 8.38 7.39
CA TYR A 264 -11.64 7.13 7.71
C TYR A 264 -12.24 5.97 6.91
N VAL A 265 -13.57 5.94 6.76
CA VAL A 265 -14.26 5.00 5.89
C VAL A 265 -13.86 5.22 4.43
N THR A 266 -13.79 6.47 3.95
CA THR A 266 -13.29 6.80 2.61
C THR A 266 -11.88 6.27 2.36
N LYS A 267 -10.97 6.40 3.35
CA LYS A 267 -9.61 5.86 3.23
C LYS A 267 -9.60 4.34 3.19
N TYR A 268 -10.41 3.71 4.04
CA TYR A 268 -10.54 2.25 4.08
C TYR A 268 -11.08 1.70 2.76
N LYS A 269 -12.17 2.27 2.25
CA LYS A 269 -12.72 1.98 0.92
C LYS A 269 -11.68 2.14 -0.18
N LYS A 270 -10.90 3.23 -0.15
CA LYS A 270 -9.83 3.47 -1.12
C LYS A 270 -8.79 2.35 -1.13
N ASP A 271 -8.43 1.80 0.03
CA ASP A 271 -7.51 0.65 0.10
C ASP A 271 -8.11 -0.59 -0.56
N ILE A 272 -9.41 -0.86 -0.33
CA ILE A 272 -10.12 -1.98 -0.98
C ILE A 272 -10.16 -1.77 -2.49
N THR A 273 -10.54 -0.59 -2.98
CA THR A 273 -10.56 -0.26 -4.42
C THR A 273 -9.18 -0.46 -5.06
N ASN A 274 -8.12 -0.04 -4.39
CA ASN A 274 -6.75 -0.22 -4.87
C ASN A 274 -6.36 -1.70 -4.92
N LEU A 275 -6.79 -2.50 -3.94
CA LEU A 275 -6.52 -3.94 -3.91
C LEU A 275 -7.28 -4.66 -5.04
N ILE A 276 -8.57 -4.37 -5.24
CA ILE A 276 -9.34 -4.87 -6.39
C ILE A 276 -8.62 -4.55 -7.71
N SER A 277 -8.13 -3.32 -7.84
CA SER A 277 -7.39 -2.90 -9.03
C SER A 277 -6.07 -3.66 -9.20
N TYR A 278 -5.36 -3.92 -8.10
CA TYR A 278 -4.15 -4.73 -8.11
C TYR A 278 -4.42 -6.16 -8.58
N PHE A 279 -5.48 -6.80 -8.08
CA PHE A 279 -5.93 -8.10 -8.57
C PHE A 279 -6.25 -8.06 -10.06
N ASN A 280 -7.10 -7.12 -10.50
CA ASN A 280 -7.53 -7.02 -11.89
C ASN A 280 -6.37 -6.76 -12.86
N ILE A 281 -5.41 -5.90 -12.49
CA ILE A 281 -4.35 -5.45 -13.41
C ILE A 281 -3.11 -6.33 -13.30
N LYS A 282 -2.58 -6.53 -12.10
CA LYS A 282 -1.23 -7.09 -11.89
C LYS A 282 -1.25 -8.58 -11.55
N ILE A 283 -2.38 -9.13 -11.11
CA ILE A 283 -2.53 -10.58 -10.87
C ILE A 283 -3.36 -11.20 -11.99
N ASN A 284 -4.70 -11.11 -11.94
CA ASN A 284 -5.60 -11.73 -12.89
C ASN A 284 -5.36 -11.26 -14.33
N GLY A 285 -5.12 -9.96 -14.54
CA GLY A 285 -4.80 -9.40 -15.86
C GLY A 285 -3.52 -10.02 -16.44
N TYR A 286 -2.46 -10.06 -15.64
CA TYR A 286 -1.19 -10.68 -16.03
C TYR A 286 -1.32 -12.19 -16.29
N LEU A 287 -1.98 -12.94 -15.39
CA LEU A 287 -2.21 -14.37 -15.57
C LEU A 287 -3.06 -14.64 -16.82
N THR A 288 -4.09 -13.85 -17.06
CA THR A 288 -4.95 -13.97 -18.26
C THR A 288 -4.16 -13.71 -19.53
N GLN A 289 -3.30 -12.69 -19.56
CA GLN A 289 -2.40 -12.44 -20.69
C GLN A 289 -1.50 -13.65 -20.96
N ARG A 290 -0.92 -14.25 -19.91
CA ARG A 290 -0.08 -15.46 -20.03
C ARG A 290 -0.87 -16.65 -20.57
N ILE A 291 -2.10 -16.85 -20.09
CA ILE A 291 -3.00 -17.91 -20.57
C ILE A 291 -3.30 -17.71 -22.07
N HIS A 292 -3.66 -16.51 -22.50
CA HIS A 292 -3.98 -16.24 -23.92
C HIS A 292 -2.76 -16.33 -24.85
N GLN A 293 -1.55 -16.19 -24.33
CA GLN A 293 -0.30 -16.40 -25.08
C GLN A 293 0.12 -17.86 -25.15
N ALA A 294 -0.45 -18.74 -24.30
CA ALA A 294 -0.20 -20.17 -24.38
C ALA A 294 -0.76 -20.68 -25.72
N LYS A 295 0.07 -21.39 -26.49
CA LYS A 295 -0.39 -21.99 -27.73
C LYS A 295 -1.37 -23.11 -27.38
N LEU A 296 -2.55 -23.08 -27.99
CA LEU A 296 -3.42 -24.25 -28.06
C LEU A 296 -2.58 -25.40 -28.64
N LYS A 297 -2.42 -26.46 -27.87
CA LYS A 297 -1.82 -27.72 -28.36
C LYS A 297 -2.86 -28.50 -29.15
#